data_AF-A0A965QH66-F1
#
_entry.id   AF-A0A965QH66-F1
#
_cell.length_a   1.000
_cell.length_b   1.000
_cell.length_c   1.000
_cell.angle_alpha   90.00
_cell.angle_beta   90.00
_cell.angle_gamma   90.00
#
_symmetry.space_group_name_H-M   'P 1'
#
loop_
_entity.id
_entity.type
_entity.pdbx_description
1 polymer ?
#
loop_
_entity_poly.entity_id
_entity_poly.type
_entity_poly.pdbx_seq_one_letter_code
_entity_poly.pdbx_strand_id
1 'polypeptide(L)'
;MVPAVLFMLPWHYSTDGALVPINHSPIRTFGITFSLLFVMIWSDRKSVFFYPILGCVGSFALLLNVESGIASLVGIMAFLFVHLTNLNLEFHLVVKNCLLFLLGILSGFVFFNLLFFLVFGYLPSLSGWFNYIMPSLLGTSGAWTVPYKFDLWPIFIFLHVCFYFVVNVISDGRDKNSAVRIMISVIFLVWFAYFVSRPDLEYLSSFYFIYGFVIIDLNRSLKISLKRYPMKSYVSVLPGLVAVLLLIKSSYGIDWSWNPLEWNVKNDFRWQVPLVKKGRPLIEDSVFYNRVYMPKSYWESLKLRSDFLVKKNKNNISDRIIFFTPDSYLLPRFSNIYPYQIFSDPVVSLKKAIYLKMIDRVINSSFDEIYFDARDEKNLIWYGWMFQMVRKDLSNDFEKVRVESGWEIWRRIPKLN
;
A
#
# COMPACT_ATOMS: atom_id res chain seq x y z
N MET A 1 -19.33 8.43 16.45
CA MET A 1 -18.45 8.15 15.31
C MET A 1 -17.04 8.72 15.50
N VAL A 2 -16.87 9.95 16.02
CA VAL A 2 -15.56 10.59 16.30
C VAL A 2 -14.58 9.74 17.15
N PRO A 3 -14.99 8.98 18.18
CA PRO A 3 -14.05 8.17 18.97
C PRO A 3 -13.45 6.98 18.22
N ALA A 4 -14.16 6.42 17.22
CA ALA A 4 -13.64 5.34 16.38
C ALA A 4 -12.46 5.80 15.53
N VAL A 5 -12.34 7.12 15.33
CA VAL A 5 -11.30 7.74 14.50
C VAL A 5 -9.98 7.88 15.23
N LEU A 6 -10.00 8.04 16.54
CA LEU A 6 -8.76 8.06 17.34
C LEU A 6 -8.08 6.68 17.40
N PHE A 7 -8.78 5.62 17.01
CA PHE A 7 -8.21 4.28 16.77
C PHE A 7 -7.70 4.08 15.32
N MET A 8 -7.81 5.09 14.43
CA MET A 8 -7.53 5.00 12.98
C MET A 8 -6.10 5.30 12.55
N LEU A 9 -5.14 5.42 13.48
CA LEU A 9 -3.76 5.12 13.09
C LEU A 9 -3.71 3.61 12.87
N PRO A 10 -3.27 3.11 11.70
CA PRO A 10 -3.05 1.68 11.51
C PRO A 10 -1.93 1.22 12.45
N TRP A 11 -2.28 0.91 13.68
CA TRP A 11 -1.41 0.25 14.66
C TRP A 11 -0.97 -1.14 14.14
N HIS A 12 -1.66 -1.67 13.12
CA HIS A 12 -1.38 -2.95 12.48
C HIS A 12 0.01 -3.03 11.84
N TYR A 13 0.47 -1.98 11.15
CA TYR A 13 1.81 -1.97 10.54
C TYR A 13 2.90 -1.43 11.47
N SER A 14 2.57 -1.04 12.71
CA SER A 14 3.60 -0.75 13.72
C SER A 14 4.44 -1.99 14.05
N THR A 15 3.94 -3.17 13.66
CA THR A 15 4.60 -4.46 13.80
C THR A 15 4.90 -5.15 12.46
N ASP A 16 5.03 -4.42 11.36
CA ASP A 16 5.37 -4.99 10.05
C ASP A 16 6.55 -4.24 9.39
N GLY A 17 7.26 -4.88 8.44
CA GLY A 17 8.35 -4.29 7.66
C GLY A 17 7.93 -3.07 6.81
N ALA A 18 6.61 -2.82 6.77
CA ALA A 18 5.92 -1.67 6.22
C ALA A 18 6.44 -0.28 6.63
N LEU A 19 7.31 -0.17 7.64
CA LEU A 19 7.93 1.10 8.03
C LEU A 19 9.10 1.50 7.13
N VAL A 20 9.65 0.56 6.34
CA VAL A 20 10.78 0.82 5.44
C VAL A 20 10.29 1.25 4.04
N PRO A 21 9.35 0.54 3.38
CA PRO A 21 8.70 1.05 2.19
C PRO A 21 7.44 1.85 2.56
N ILE A 22 7.44 3.16 2.30
CA ILE A 22 6.29 4.06 2.56
C ILE A 22 4.98 3.50 1.95
N ASN A 23 5.05 2.78 0.83
CA ASN A 23 3.87 2.20 0.16
C ASN A 23 3.23 1.00 0.89
N HIS A 24 3.90 0.41 1.87
CA HIS A 24 3.31 -0.60 2.74
C HIS A 24 2.95 -0.02 4.11
N SER A 25 3.37 1.22 4.39
CA SER A 25 3.14 1.88 5.67
C SER A 25 1.68 2.29 5.88
N PRO A 26 1.27 2.52 7.14
CA PRO A 26 -0.01 3.14 7.50
C PRO A 26 -0.36 4.40 6.72
N ILE A 27 0.67 5.19 6.36
CA ILE A 27 0.54 6.48 5.67
C ILE A 27 -0.20 6.31 4.34
N ARG A 28 -0.07 5.13 3.69
CA ARG A 28 -0.80 4.81 2.48
C ARG A 28 -2.31 4.93 2.64
N THR A 29 -2.89 4.60 3.79
CA THR A 29 -4.34 4.68 4.03
C THR A 29 -4.78 6.03 4.62
N PHE A 30 -3.84 6.94 4.90
CA PHE A 30 -4.13 8.21 5.57
C PHE A 30 -5.08 9.10 4.76
N GLY A 31 -4.93 9.13 3.43
CA GLY A 31 -5.83 9.87 2.54
C GLY A 31 -7.28 9.45 2.68
N ILE A 32 -7.55 8.14 2.81
CA ILE A 32 -8.90 7.59 2.99
C ILE A 32 -9.47 8.04 4.35
N THR A 33 -8.71 7.82 5.43
CA THR A 33 -9.12 8.18 6.79
C THR A 33 -9.43 9.67 6.89
N PHE A 34 -8.53 10.51 6.36
CA PHE A 34 -8.68 11.96 6.39
C PHE A 34 -9.89 12.44 5.56
N SER A 35 -10.12 11.84 4.39
CA SER A 35 -11.27 12.15 3.54
C SER A 35 -12.60 11.82 4.22
N LEU A 36 -12.71 10.63 4.82
CA LEU A 36 -13.89 10.20 5.57
C LEU A 36 -14.15 11.13 6.76
N LEU A 37 -13.11 11.45 7.53
CA LEU A 37 -13.18 12.38 8.64
C LEU A 37 -13.72 13.74 8.24
N PHE A 38 -13.13 14.29 7.18
CA PHE A 38 -13.50 15.61 6.69
C PHE A 38 -14.97 15.63 6.32
N VAL A 39 -15.43 14.69 5.50
CA VAL A 39 -16.83 14.59 5.10
C VAL A 39 -17.74 14.42 6.32
N MET A 40 -17.40 13.55 7.27
CA MET A 40 -18.22 13.31 8.46
C MET A 40 -18.39 14.55 9.35
N ILE A 41 -17.33 15.34 9.55
CA ILE A 41 -17.34 16.53 10.41
C ILE A 41 -17.94 17.74 9.69
N TRP A 42 -17.62 17.93 8.42
CA TRP A 42 -17.92 19.18 7.70
C TRP A 42 -19.17 19.16 6.85
N SER A 43 -19.76 18.00 6.56
CA SER A 43 -20.98 17.92 5.73
C SER A 43 -22.23 18.56 6.35
N ASP A 44 -22.23 18.89 7.65
CA ASP A 44 -23.34 19.66 8.27
C ASP A 44 -23.16 21.18 8.14
N ARG A 45 -21.98 21.65 7.71
CA ARG A 45 -21.71 23.07 7.62
C ARG A 45 -22.19 23.61 6.29
N LYS A 46 -23.15 24.54 6.32
CA LYS A 46 -23.60 25.34 5.16
C LYS A 46 -22.54 26.37 4.76
N SER A 47 -21.35 25.91 4.38
CA SER A 47 -20.24 26.77 3.97
C SER A 47 -20.02 26.68 2.48
N VAL A 48 -19.89 27.81 1.80
CA VAL A 48 -19.50 27.88 0.38
C VAL A 48 -18.10 27.28 0.18
N PHE A 49 -17.25 27.31 1.22
CA PHE A 49 -15.92 26.72 1.20
C PHE A 49 -15.92 25.19 1.31
N PHE A 50 -17.08 24.55 1.56
CA PHE A 50 -17.16 23.09 1.67
C PHE A 50 -16.65 22.38 0.42
N TYR A 51 -17.17 22.73 -0.76
CA TYR A 51 -16.80 22.13 -2.04
C TYR A 51 -15.33 22.31 -2.42
N PRO A 52 -14.74 23.52 -2.38
CA PRO A 52 -13.33 23.69 -2.70
C PRO A 52 -12.43 23.00 -1.68
N ILE A 53 -12.74 23.04 -0.38
CA ILE A 53 -11.92 22.31 0.62
C ILE A 53 -12.02 20.81 0.40
N LEU A 54 -13.20 20.27 0.06
CA LEU A 54 -13.36 18.86 -0.26
C LEU A 54 -12.53 18.46 -1.51
N GLY A 55 -12.43 19.34 -2.50
CA GLY A 55 -11.52 19.19 -3.63
C GLY A 55 -10.05 19.18 -3.21
N CYS A 56 -9.64 20.09 -2.33
CA CYS A 56 -8.29 20.09 -1.76
C CYS A 56 -7.99 18.78 -1.04
N VAL A 57 -8.93 18.28 -0.22
CA VAL A 57 -8.80 17.01 0.51
C VAL A 57 -8.58 15.83 -0.46
N GLY A 58 -9.37 15.76 -1.54
CA GLY A 58 -9.19 14.75 -2.59
C GLY A 58 -7.82 14.85 -3.27
N SER A 59 -7.35 16.07 -3.55
CA SER A 59 -6.02 16.33 -4.13
C SER A 59 -4.90 15.88 -3.19
N PHE A 60 -4.97 16.23 -1.91
CA PHE A 60 -4.01 15.74 -0.91
C PHE A 60 -4.01 14.22 -0.78
N ALA A 61 -5.18 13.58 -0.79
CA ALA A 61 -5.27 12.12 -0.75
C ALA A 61 -4.54 11.47 -1.94
N LEU A 62 -4.71 12.01 -3.16
CA LEU A 62 -3.97 11.59 -4.36
C LEU A 62 -2.46 11.82 -4.24
N LEU A 63 -2.07 12.98 -3.72
CA LEU A 63 -0.66 13.39 -3.57
C LEU A 63 0.10 12.54 -2.54
N LEU A 64 -0.60 12.07 -1.50
CA LEU A 64 -0.03 11.19 -0.49
C LEU A 64 0.18 9.77 -1.00
N ASN A 65 -0.81 9.21 -1.71
CA ASN A 65 -0.71 7.91 -2.35
C ASN A 65 -1.72 7.81 -3.48
N VAL A 66 -1.25 7.59 -4.71
CA VAL A 66 -2.11 7.59 -5.89
C VAL A 66 -3.18 6.50 -5.80
N GLU A 67 -2.83 5.29 -5.38
CA GLU A 67 -3.76 4.16 -5.34
C GLU A 67 -4.92 4.44 -4.36
N SER A 68 -4.62 4.74 -3.10
CA SER A 68 -5.65 4.97 -2.07
C SER A 68 -6.32 6.34 -2.23
N GLY A 69 -5.62 7.30 -2.83
CA GLY A 69 -6.13 8.61 -3.21
C GLY A 69 -7.17 8.52 -4.32
N ILE A 70 -6.99 7.63 -5.32
CA ILE A 70 -8.03 7.37 -6.32
C ILE A 70 -9.28 6.81 -5.64
N ALA A 71 -9.12 5.81 -4.76
CA ALA A 71 -10.26 5.26 -4.02
C ALA A 71 -10.98 6.36 -3.20
N SER A 72 -10.21 7.21 -2.52
CA SER A 72 -10.72 8.35 -1.75
C SER A 72 -11.47 9.36 -2.64
N LEU A 73 -10.88 9.76 -3.76
CA LEU A 73 -11.45 10.75 -4.67
C LEU A 73 -12.74 10.24 -5.31
N VAL A 74 -12.76 8.99 -5.78
CA VAL A 74 -13.97 8.37 -6.35
C VAL A 74 -15.07 8.26 -5.29
N GLY A 75 -14.70 7.94 -4.04
CA GLY A 75 -15.60 7.99 -2.89
C GLY A 75 -16.18 9.38 -2.64
N ILE A 76 -15.34 10.42 -2.62
CA ILE A 76 -15.75 11.82 -2.47
C ILE A 76 -16.68 12.24 -3.61
N MET A 77 -16.41 11.82 -4.84
CA MET A 77 -17.28 12.09 -5.98
C MET A 77 -18.64 11.41 -5.82
N ALA A 78 -18.68 10.16 -5.35
CA ALA A 78 -19.92 9.46 -5.04
C ALA A 78 -20.71 10.15 -3.91
N PHE A 79 -20.02 10.62 -2.86
CA PHE A 79 -20.63 11.46 -1.82
C PHE A 79 -21.25 12.72 -2.42
N LEU A 80 -20.47 13.48 -3.21
CA LEU A 80 -20.90 14.73 -3.80
C LEU A 80 -22.12 14.55 -4.71
N PHE A 81 -22.10 13.51 -5.53
CA PHE A 81 -23.22 13.17 -6.41
C PHE A 81 -24.52 13.01 -5.60
N VAL A 82 -24.51 12.12 -4.61
CA VAL A 82 -25.69 11.85 -3.76
C VAL A 82 -26.07 13.09 -2.95
N HIS A 83 -25.10 13.79 -2.38
CA HIS A 83 -25.34 14.98 -1.56
C HIS A 83 -25.99 16.11 -2.37
N LEU A 84 -25.51 16.39 -3.58
CA LEU A 84 -26.09 17.42 -4.45
C LEU A 84 -27.49 17.03 -4.94
N THR A 85 -27.71 15.75 -5.25
CA THR A 85 -29.05 15.23 -5.59
C THR A 85 -30.03 15.41 -4.42
N ASN A 86 -29.60 15.10 -3.19
CA ASN A 86 -30.44 15.25 -2.00
C ASN A 86 -30.80 16.71 -1.67
N LEU A 87 -29.93 17.66 -2.01
CA LEU A 87 -30.20 19.09 -1.83
C LEU A 87 -31.21 19.62 -2.85
N ASN A 88 -31.57 18.84 -3.87
CA ASN A 88 -32.51 19.19 -4.93
C ASN A 88 -32.22 20.58 -5.54
N LEU A 89 -30.94 20.84 -5.80
CA LEU A 89 -30.46 22.13 -6.31
C LEU A 89 -30.78 22.30 -7.80
N GLU A 90 -30.97 23.56 -8.22
CA GLU A 90 -31.02 23.89 -9.64
C GLU A 90 -29.70 23.52 -10.36
N PHE A 91 -29.80 23.15 -11.63
CA PHE A 91 -28.66 22.67 -12.43
C PHE A 91 -27.46 23.64 -12.40
N HIS A 92 -27.70 24.95 -12.47
CA HIS A 92 -26.64 25.96 -12.46
C HIS A 92 -25.86 25.96 -11.13
N LEU A 93 -26.52 25.67 -10.00
CA LEU A 93 -25.86 25.53 -8.68
C LEU A 93 -25.06 24.25 -8.58
N VAL A 94 -25.56 23.15 -9.17
CA VAL A 94 -24.81 21.89 -9.27
C VAL A 94 -23.51 22.12 -10.05
N VAL A 95 -23.59 22.76 -11.21
CA VAL A 95 -22.40 23.10 -12.03
C VAL A 95 -21.44 24.00 -11.25
N LYS A 96 -21.93 25.04 -10.58
CA LYS A 96 -21.10 25.92 -9.74
C LYS A 96 -20.35 25.13 -8.65
N ASN A 97 -21.03 24.25 -7.93
CA ASN A 97 -20.43 23.47 -6.85
C ASN A 97 -19.40 22.46 -7.39
N CYS A 98 -19.65 21.86 -8.55
CA CYS A 98 -18.67 21.02 -9.25
C CYS A 98 -17.44 21.82 -9.68
N LEU A 99 -17.60 23.03 -10.22
CA LEU A 99 -16.48 23.91 -10.57
C LEU A 99 -15.67 24.33 -9.34
N LEU A 100 -16.34 24.64 -8.22
CA LEU A 100 -15.67 24.95 -6.96
C LEU A 100 -14.87 23.75 -6.44
N PHE A 101 -15.41 22.53 -6.55
CA PHE A 101 -14.69 21.31 -6.22
C PHE A 101 -13.44 21.11 -7.10
N LEU A 102 -13.55 21.32 -8.41
CA LEU A 102 -12.40 21.25 -9.34
C LEU A 102 -11.34 22.32 -9.04
N LEU A 103 -11.76 23.54 -8.73
CA LEU A 103 -10.88 24.61 -8.23
C LEU A 103 -10.17 24.19 -6.93
N GLY A 104 -10.87 23.48 -6.05
CA GLY A 104 -10.30 22.83 -4.88
C GLY A 104 -9.19 21.85 -5.21
N ILE A 105 -9.40 20.96 -6.19
CA ILE A 105 -8.38 20.00 -6.62
C ILE A 105 -7.11 20.72 -7.11
N LEU A 106 -7.29 21.72 -7.98
CA LEU A 106 -6.20 22.51 -8.54
C LEU A 106 -5.45 23.28 -7.46
N SER A 107 -6.17 23.97 -6.57
CA SER A 107 -5.56 24.73 -5.47
C SER A 107 -4.83 23.82 -4.48
N GLY A 108 -5.35 22.61 -4.19
CA GLY A 108 -4.65 21.61 -3.40
C GLY A 108 -3.33 21.17 -4.04
N PHE A 109 -3.31 20.98 -5.37
CA PHE A 109 -2.08 20.62 -6.10
C PHE A 109 -1.05 21.75 -6.03
N VAL A 110 -1.47 22.99 -6.29
CA VAL A 110 -0.59 24.17 -6.20
C VAL A 110 -0.05 24.33 -4.78
N PHE A 111 -0.91 24.23 -3.77
CA PHE A 111 -0.51 24.37 -2.37
C PHE A 111 0.49 23.30 -1.95
N PHE A 112 0.30 22.05 -2.36
CA PHE A 112 1.26 20.99 -2.11
C PHE A 112 2.62 21.27 -2.75
N ASN A 113 2.65 21.72 -4.00
CA ASN A 113 3.90 22.07 -4.68
C ASN A 113 4.63 23.22 -3.98
N LEU A 114 3.88 24.24 -3.52
CA LEU A 114 4.43 25.34 -2.73
C LEU A 114 4.98 24.86 -1.39
N LEU A 115 4.24 24.02 -0.65
CA LEU A 115 4.69 23.44 0.60
C LEU A 115 5.96 22.60 0.39
N PHE A 116 6.00 21.79 -0.66
CA PHE A 116 7.16 20.99 -1.03
C PHE A 116 8.37 21.88 -1.34
N PHE A 117 8.19 22.95 -2.11
CA PHE A 117 9.24 23.92 -2.39
C PHE A 117 9.75 24.60 -1.12
N LEU A 118 8.87 25.00 -0.21
CA LEU A 118 9.25 25.64 1.05
C LEU A 118 10.05 24.69 1.96
N VAL A 119 9.73 23.39 1.97
CA VAL A 119 10.40 22.40 2.84
C VAL A 119 11.71 21.91 2.22
N PHE A 120 11.75 21.68 0.92
CA PHE A 120 12.88 21.01 0.25
C PHE A 120 13.74 21.95 -0.61
N GLY A 121 13.30 23.17 -0.88
CA GLY A 121 14.02 24.15 -1.70
C GLY A 121 13.96 23.92 -3.22
N TYR A 122 13.19 22.93 -3.68
CA TYR A 122 12.99 22.63 -5.10
C TYR A 122 11.56 22.14 -5.37
N LEU A 123 11.08 22.30 -6.61
CA LEU A 123 9.75 21.79 -7.02
C LEU A 123 9.82 20.28 -7.31
N PRO A 124 8.76 19.52 -7.00
CA PRO A 124 8.72 18.11 -7.32
C PRO A 124 8.72 17.91 -8.84
N SER A 125 9.38 16.84 -9.30
CA SER A 125 9.42 16.50 -10.72
C SER A 125 8.03 16.10 -11.23
N LEU A 126 7.46 16.92 -12.13
CA LEU A 126 6.20 16.61 -12.81
C LEU A 126 6.32 15.34 -13.66
N SER A 127 7.45 15.14 -14.35
CA SER A 127 7.69 13.92 -15.14
C SER A 127 7.80 12.68 -14.25
N GLY A 128 8.40 12.80 -13.07
CA GLY A 128 8.39 11.74 -12.05
C GLY A 128 6.96 11.41 -11.59
N TRP A 129 6.14 12.43 -11.38
CA TRP A 129 4.71 12.29 -11.07
C TRP A 129 3.93 11.56 -12.16
N PHE A 130 4.06 11.96 -13.43
CA PHE A 130 3.42 11.28 -14.57
C PHE A 130 3.89 9.84 -14.74
N ASN A 131 5.20 9.61 -14.59
CA ASN A 131 5.79 8.27 -14.67
C ASN A 131 5.35 7.36 -13.52
N TYR A 132 4.88 7.91 -12.39
CA TYR A 132 4.35 7.15 -11.26
C TYR A 132 2.83 6.93 -11.37
N ILE A 133 2.08 7.99 -11.71
CA ILE A 133 0.62 7.93 -11.85
C ILE A 133 0.21 7.03 -13.01
N MET A 134 0.80 7.23 -14.20
CA MET A 134 0.29 6.60 -15.42
C MET A 134 0.40 5.07 -15.39
N PRO A 135 1.49 4.48 -14.86
CA PRO A 135 1.53 3.05 -14.58
C PRO A 135 0.51 2.58 -13.55
N SER A 136 0.26 3.38 -12.49
CA SER A 136 -0.69 3.06 -11.40
C SER A 136 -2.15 3.12 -11.86
N LEU A 137 -2.54 4.14 -12.65
CA LEU A 137 -3.88 4.28 -13.24
C LEU A 137 -4.18 3.20 -14.28
N LEU A 138 -3.19 2.86 -15.10
CA LEU A 138 -3.30 1.79 -16.10
C LEU A 138 -2.93 0.41 -15.50
N GLY A 139 -2.86 0.31 -14.18
CA GLY A 139 -2.33 -0.79 -13.37
C GLY A 139 -3.33 -1.91 -13.10
N THR A 140 -3.99 -2.43 -14.14
CA THR A 140 -4.97 -3.54 -14.02
C THR A 140 -4.42 -4.90 -14.48
N SER A 141 -3.13 -5.01 -14.82
CA SER A 141 -2.61 -6.18 -15.55
C SER A 141 -1.94 -7.29 -14.72
N GLY A 142 -2.20 -7.38 -13.41
CA GLY A 142 -2.08 -8.62 -12.63
C GLY A 142 -0.72 -9.35 -12.64
N ALA A 143 0.38 -8.67 -12.98
CA ALA A 143 1.66 -9.32 -13.28
C ALA A 143 2.29 -10.05 -12.09
N TRP A 144 1.89 -9.68 -10.87
CA TRP A 144 2.36 -10.25 -9.60
C TRP A 144 1.19 -10.76 -8.76
N THR A 145 0.16 -11.25 -9.42
CA THR A 145 -0.95 -11.92 -8.75
C THR A 145 -0.42 -13.18 -8.09
N VAL A 146 -0.36 -13.18 -6.76
CA VAL A 146 -0.26 -14.44 -6.01
C VAL A 146 -1.52 -15.24 -6.31
N PRO A 147 -1.44 -16.54 -6.59
CA PRO A 147 -2.64 -17.35 -6.80
C PRO A 147 -3.55 -17.24 -5.57
N TYR A 148 -4.83 -16.96 -5.81
CA TYR A 148 -5.78 -16.86 -4.72
C TYR A 148 -5.91 -18.20 -4.02
N LYS A 149 -5.65 -18.23 -2.71
CA LYS A 149 -5.71 -19.46 -1.89
C LYS A 149 -7.15 -19.92 -1.57
N PHE A 150 -8.15 -19.44 -2.32
CA PHE A 150 -9.58 -19.74 -2.13
C PHE A 150 -10.06 -19.53 -0.69
N ASP A 151 -9.76 -18.37 -0.10
CA ASP A 151 -10.38 -17.98 1.16
C ASP A 151 -11.84 -17.52 0.93
N LEU A 152 -12.79 -17.94 1.76
CA LEU A 152 -14.18 -17.44 1.66
C LEU A 152 -14.33 -16.05 2.28
N TRP A 153 -13.36 -15.63 3.09
CA TRP A 153 -13.44 -14.42 3.89
C TRP A 153 -13.45 -13.12 3.06
N PRO A 154 -12.54 -12.88 2.10
CA PRO A 154 -12.60 -11.71 1.24
C PRO A 154 -13.89 -11.65 0.40
N ILE A 155 -14.39 -12.82 -0.03
CA ILE A 155 -15.64 -12.95 -0.79
C ILE A 155 -16.82 -12.49 0.06
N PHE A 156 -16.91 -12.94 1.32
CA PHE A 156 -17.95 -12.54 2.25
C PHE A 156 -17.95 -11.02 2.49
N ILE A 157 -16.77 -10.43 2.77
CA ILE A 157 -16.66 -8.99 2.98
C ILE A 157 -17.12 -8.23 1.73
N PHE A 158 -16.64 -8.63 0.55
CA PHE A 158 -17.01 -8.02 -0.71
C PHE A 158 -18.52 -8.05 -0.95
N LEU A 159 -19.14 -9.23 -0.79
CA LEU A 159 -20.60 -9.39 -0.95
C LEU A 159 -21.37 -8.53 0.05
N HIS A 160 -20.93 -8.47 1.31
CA HIS A 160 -21.58 -7.65 2.33
C HIS A 160 -21.49 -6.15 1.98
N VAL A 161 -20.34 -5.68 1.50
CA VAL A 161 -20.19 -4.28 1.07
C VAL A 161 -21.01 -3.96 -0.17
N CYS A 162 -21.08 -4.87 -1.14
CA CYS A 162 -21.96 -4.74 -2.32
C CYS A 162 -23.44 -4.64 -1.90
N PHE A 163 -23.88 -5.54 -1.02
CA PHE A 163 -25.24 -5.49 -0.48
C PHE A 163 -25.49 -4.16 0.26
N TYR A 164 -24.54 -3.74 1.09
CA TYR A 164 -24.61 -2.48 1.83
C TYR A 164 -24.73 -1.26 0.90
N PHE A 165 -23.95 -1.22 -0.18
CA PHE A 165 -24.04 -0.19 -1.21
C PHE A 165 -25.43 -0.17 -1.85
N VAL A 166 -25.92 -1.32 -2.33
CA VAL A 166 -27.22 -1.45 -3.02
C VAL A 166 -28.36 -0.99 -2.12
N VAL A 167 -28.38 -1.41 -0.85
CA VAL A 167 -29.41 -0.99 0.11
C VAL A 167 -29.42 0.52 0.31
N ASN A 168 -28.25 1.15 0.47
CA ASN A 168 -28.18 2.61 0.67
C ASN A 168 -28.58 3.40 -0.59
N VAL A 169 -28.27 2.89 -1.79
CA VAL A 169 -28.72 3.48 -3.06
C VAL A 169 -30.24 3.33 -3.23
N ILE A 170 -30.80 2.14 -3.00
CA ILE A 170 -32.25 1.86 -3.15
C ILE A 170 -33.09 2.58 -2.09
N SER A 171 -32.55 2.79 -0.88
CA SER A 171 -33.21 3.61 0.16
C SER A 171 -33.32 5.10 -0.20
N ASP A 172 -33.03 5.43 -1.46
CA ASP A 172 -33.26 6.71 -2.13
C ASP A 172 -32.34 7.82 -1.62
N GLY A 173 -31.27 7.46 -0.91
CA GLY A 173 -30.17 8.35 -0.54
C GLY A 173 -30.55 9.54 0.33
N ARG A 174 -31.83 9.77 0.68
CA ARG A 174 -32.37 11.07 1.11
C ARG A 174 -31.75 11.65 2.37
N ASP A 175 -31.08 10.82 3.17
CA ASP A 175 -30.38 11.23 4.39
C ASP A 175 -28.87 11.44 4.11
N LYS A 176 -28.27 12.41 4.80
CA LYS A 176 -26.83 12.69 4.71
C LYS A 176 -25.97 11.46 5.01
N ASN A 177 -26.40 10.64 5.97
CA ASN A 177 -25.67 9.43 6.34
C ASN A 177 -25.62 8.43 5.19
N SER A 178 -26.65 8.34 4.34
CA SER A 178 -26.67 7.51 3.14
C SER A 178 -25.61 7.96 2.14
N ALA A 179 -25.42 9.28 1.95
CA ALA A 179 -24.32 9.79 1.12
C ALA A 179 -22.93 9.38 1.67
N VAL A 180 -22.74 9.45 2.99
CA VAL A 180 -21.49 9.01 3.65
C VAL A 180 -21.32 7.49 3.56
N ARG A 181 -22.39 6.70 3.70
CA ARG A 181 -22.36 5.24 3.58
C ARG A 181 -22.06 4.78 2.15
N ILE A 182 -22.60 5.50 1.16
CA ILE A 182 -22.29 5.29 -0.25
C ILE A 182 -20.81 5.61 -0.50
N MET A 183 -20.29 6.72 0.03
CA MET A 183 -18.85 7.04 -0.01
C MET A 183 -18.00 5.89 0.55
N ILE A 184 -18.29 5.44 1.77
CA ILE A 184 -17.54 4.34 2.42
C ILE A 184 -17.56 3.09 1.55
N SER A 185 -18.72 2.74 0.99
CA SER A 185 -18.88 1.55 0.14
C SER A 185 -18.09 1.68 -1.17
N VAL A 186 -18.14 2.86 -1.81
CA VAL A 186 -17.43 3.12 -3.06
C VAL A 186 -15.92 3.11 -2.83
N ILE A 187 -15.43 3.76 -1.77
CA ILE A 187 -14.00 3.68 -1.39
C ILE A 187 -13.60 2.22 -1.20
N PHE A 188 -14.39 1.45 -0.46
CA PHE A 188 -14.11 0.04 -0.23
C PHE A 188 -14.03 -0.74 -1.55
N LEU A 189 -15.03 -0.62 -2.42
CA LEU A 189 -15.11 -1.37 -3.68
C LEU A 189 -13.99 -1.00 -4.66
N VAL A 190 -13.67 0.29 -4.80
CA VAL A 190 -12.56 0.75 -5.64
C VAL A 190 -11.24 0.27 -5.05
N TRP A 191 -11.07 0.36 -3.73
CA TRP A 191 -9.89 -0.17 -3.07
C TRP A 191 -9.78 -1.68 -3.21
N PHE A 192 -10.91 -2.41 -3.27
CA PHE A 192 -10.93 -3.87 -3.32
C PHE A 192 -10.35 -4.42 -4.63
N ALA A 193 -10.35 -3.61 -5.69
CA ALA A 193 -9.61 -3.92 -6.92
C ALA A 193 -8.10 -4.16 -6.64
N TYR A 194 -7.53 -3.47 -5.64
CA TYR A 194 -6.16 -3.72 -5.19
C TYR A 194 -6.00 -5.14 -4.65
N PHE A 195 -6.91 -5.59 -3.80
CA PHE A 195 -6.91 -6.97 -3.29
C PHE A 195 -7.10 -8.00 -4.42
N VAL A 196 -8.03 -7.76 -5.36
CA VAL A 196 -8.21 -8.66 -6.51
C VAL A 196 -6.95 -8.77 -7.36
N SER A 197 -6.18 -7.67 -7.49
CA SER A 197 -4.90 -7.68 -8.21
C SER A 197 -3.77 -8.38 -7.45
N ARG A 198 -3.90 -8.59 -6.14
CA ARG A 198 -2.90 -9.15 -5.22
C ARG A 198 -3.61 -9.85 -4.05
N PRO A 199 -4.16 -11.06 -4.26
CA PRO A 199 -5.10 -11.62 -3.31
C PRO A 199 -4.36 -12.34 -2.17
N ASP A 200 -3.86 -11.55 -1.23
CA ASP A 200 -3.22 -12.00 0.01
C ASP A 200 -3.89 -11.38 1.24
N LEU A 201 -4.04 -12.18 2.29
CA LEU A 201 -4.72 -11.81 3.51
C LEU A 201 -4.07 -10.63 4.24
N GLU A 202 -2.77 -10.42 4.05
CA GLU A 202 -2.05 -9.26 4.55
C GLU A 202 -2.63 -7.95 3.98
N TYR A 203 -2.99 -7.93 2.69
CA TYR A 203 -3.58 -6.73 2.07
C TYR A 203 -5.01 -6.46 2.52
N LEU A 204 -5.74 -7.50 2.96
CA LEU A 204 -7.08 -7.36 3.53
C LEU A 204 -7.08 -6.51 4.82
N SER A 205 -5.92 -6.39 5.49
CA SER A 205 -5.76 -5.54 6.67
C SER A 205 -6.12 -4.07 6.43
N SER A 206 -5.75 -3.54 5.25
CA SER A 206 -6.04 -2.15 4.85
C SER A 206 -7.54 -1.90 4.64
N PHE A 207 -8.36 -2.95 4.57
CA PHE A 207 -9.80 -2.86 4.37
C PHE A 207 -10.57 -2.89 5.68
N TYR A 208 -10.02 -3.49 6.74
CA TYR A 208 -10.75 -3.71 7.98
C TYR A 208 -11.22 -2.43 8.65
N PHE A 209 -10.47 -1.32 8.53
CA PHE A 209 -10.91 -0.05 9.09
C PHE A 209 -12.13 0.51 8.33
N ILE A 210 -12.15 0.41 7.00
CA ILE A 210 -13.28 0.85 6.17
C ILE A 210 -14.48 -0.05 6.45
N TYR A 211 -14.24 -1.37 6.51
CA TYR A 211 -15.26 -2.36 6.84
C TYR A 211 -15.85 -2.17 8.25
N GLY A 212 -15.06 -1.67 9.19
CA GLY A 212 -15.51 -1.36 10.54
C GLY A 212 -16.74 -0.45 10.57
N PHE A 213 -16.84 0.53 9.66
CA PHE A 213 -18.03 1.37 9.53
C PHE A 213 -19.28 0.58 9.12
N VAL A 214 -19.14 -0.34 8.16
CA VAL A 214 -20.22 -1.21 7.69
C VAL A 214 -20.71 -2.09 8.84
N ILE A 215 -19.80 -2.66 9.64
CA ILE A 215 -20.17 -3.47 10.81
C ILE A 215 -20.85 -2.63 11.90
N ILE A 216 -20.38 -1.40 12.16
CA ILE A 216 -21.02 -0.52 13.14
C ILE A 216 -22.48 -0.25 12.76
N ASP A 217 -22.75 0.03 11.48
CA ASP A 217 -24.11 0.25 11.00
C ASP A 217 -24.95 -1.03 11.02
N LEU A 218 -24.37 -2.19 10.69
CA LEU A 218 -25.04 -3.49 10.86
C LEU A 218 -25.46 -3.73 12.32
N ASN A 219 -24.56 -3.49 13.28
CA ASN A 219 -24.84 -3.63 14.71
C ASN A 219 -25.95 -2.68 15.19
N ARG A 220 -25.98 -1.45 14.67
CA ARG A 220 -27.04 -0.48 14.97
C ARG A 220 -28.40 -0.97 14.46
N SER A 221 -28.45 -1.46 13.22
CA SER A 221 -29.67 -2.02 12.60
C SER A 221 -30.18 -3.25 13.36
N LEU A 222 -29.28 -4.15 13.76
CA LEU A 222 -29.62 -5.32 14.58
C LEU A 222 -30.17 -4.92 15.95
N LYS A 223 -29.55 -3.95 16.64
CA LYS A 223 -30.06 -3.44 17.92
C LYS A 223 -31.48 -2.86 17.80
N ILE A 224 -31.78 -2.14 16.73
CA ILE A 224 -33.12 -1.57 16.48
C ILE A 224 -34.12 -2.70 16.18
N SER A 225 -33.73 -3.65 15.33
CA SER A 225 -34.57 -4.82 14.99
C SER A 225 -34.90 -5.65 16.23
N LEU A 226 -33.92 -5.90 17.10
CA LEU A 226 -34.10 -6.66 18.34
C LEU A 226 -34.92 -5.94 19.41
N LYS A 227 -34.90 -4.60 19.43
CA LYS A 227 -35.85 -3.82 20.24
C LYS A 227 -37.29 -3.97 19.76
N ARG A 228 -37.50 -4.17 18.45
CA ARG A 228 -38.82 -4.38 17.84
C ARG A 228 -39.28 -5.84 17.90
N TYR A 229 -38.34 -6.79 17.86
CA TYR A 229 -38.57 -8.23 17.90
C TYR A 229 -37.61 -8.86 18.92
N PRO A 230 -38.02 -9.03 20.19
CA PRO A 230 -37.14 -9.50 21.25
C PRO A 230 -36.85 -11.00 21.12
N MET A 231 -35.97 -11.37 20.19
CA MET A 231 -35.27 -12.66 20.27
C MET A 231 -34.11 -12.55 21.26
N LYS A 232 -33.87 -13.65 21.99
CA LYS A 232 -32.87 -13.76 23.08
C LYS A 232 -31.55 -13.07 22.72
N SER A 233 -31.12 -12.18 23.62
CA SER A 233 -29.97 -11.25 23.62
C SER A 233 -28.62 -11.71 23.03
N TYR A 234 -28.44 -12.97 22.65
CA TYR A 234 -27.15 -13.54 22.22
C TYR A 234 -26.87 -13.31 20.72
N VAL A 235 -27.90 -13.08 19.90
CA VAL A 235 -27.75 -12.92 18.44
C VAL A 235 -27.21 -11.53 18.05
N SER A 236 -27.42 -10.47 18.85
CA SER A 236 -26.81 -9.14 18.64
C SER A 236 -25.33 -9.07 19.00
N VAL A 237 -24.90 -9.92 19.92
CA VAL A 237 -23.51 -9.95 20.37
C VAL A 237 -22.65 -10.60 19.29
N LEU A 238 -23.19 -11.55 18.53
CA LEU A 238 -22.43 -12.33 17.56
C LEU A 238 -21.74 -11.48 16.47
N PRO A 239 -22.38 -10.54 15.77
CA PRO A 239 -21.72 -9.78 14.71
C PRO A 239 -20.72 -8.75 15.25
N GLY A 240 -21.00 -8.17 16.43
CA GLY A 240 -20.05 -7.30 17.14
C GLY A 240 -18.84 -8.06 17.67
N LEU A 241 -19.06 -9.26 18.22
CA LEU A 241 -18.03 -10.15 18.73
C LEU A 241 -17.22 -10.77 17.57
N VAL A 242 -17.86 -11.07 16.44
CA VAL A 242 -17.20 -11.43 15.17
C VAL A 242 -16.37 -10.24 14.68
N ALA A 243 -16.88 -9.00 14.62
CA ALA A 243 -16.06 -7.83 14.27
C ALA A 243 -14.86 -7.62 15.21
N VAL A 244 -15.05 -7.78 16.52
CA VAL A 244 -13.97 -7.67 17.51
C VAL A 244 -12.97 -8.81 17.32
N LEU A 245 -13.41 -10.05 17.14
CA LEU A 245 -12.55 -11.20 16.85
C LEU A 245 -11.84 -11.06 15.50
N LEU A 246 -12.42 -10.39 14.52
CA LEU A 246 -11.81 -10.08 13.21
C LEU A 246 -10.77 -8.97 13.32
N LEU A 247 -11.04 -7.95 14.15
CA LEU A 247 -10.07 -6.93 14.52
C LEU A 247 -8.91 -7.54 15.32
N ILE A 248 -9.18 -8.52 16.19
CA ILE A 248 -8.15 -9.27 16.93
C ILE A 248 -7.37 -10.20 15.99
N LYS A 249 -8.04 -10.99 15.14
CA LYS A 249 -7.40 -11.88 14.14
C LYS A 249 -6.43 -11.09 13.27
N SER A 250 -6.87 -9.93 12.77
CA SER A 250 -6.02 -9.04 11.97
C SER A 250 -4.93 -8.39 12.80
N SER A 251 -5.21 -7.82 13.97
CA SER A 251 -4.21 -7.14 14.80
C SER A 251 -3.12 -8.06 15.34
N TYR A 252 -3.39 -9.35 15.52
CA TYR A 252 -2.43 -10.33 16.04
C TYR A 252 -1.87 -11.27 14.96
N GLY A 253 -2.29 -11.15 13.69
CA GLY A 253 -1.84 -12.04 12.62
C GLY A 253 -2.13 -13.52 12.89
N ILE A 254 -3.24 -13.85 13.56
CA ILE A 254 -3.58 -15.23 13.92
C ILE A 254 -4.30 -15.91 12.74
N ASP A 255 -3.55 -16.54 11.85
CA ASP A 255 -3.92 -17.58 10.88
C ASP A 255 -4.24 -18.94 11.55
N TRP A 256 -5.50 -19.33 11.70
CA TRP A 256 -5.86 -20.51 12.51
C TRP A 256 -5.40 -21.87 11.90
N SER A 257 -4.68 -21.84 10.78
CA SER A 257 -3.94 -22.94 10.15
C SER A 257 -2.43 -22.98 10.51
N TRP A 258 -1.98 -22.13 11.44
CA TRP A 258 -0.56 -21.87 11.77
C TRP A 258 0.21 -23.13 12.23
N ASN A 259 1.32 -23.39 11.55
CA ASN A 259 2.39 -24.25 12.04
C ASN A 259 3.49 -23.38 12.71
N PRO A 260 3.80 -23.57 14.02
CA PRO A 260 4.85 -22.84 14.72
C PRO A 260 6.24 -22.95 14.07
N LEU A 261 6.48 -23.97 13.24
CA LEU A 261 7.73 -24.16 12.50
C LEU A 261 7.92 -23.13 11.37
N GLU A 262 6.86 -22.60 10.77
CA GLU A 262 6.97 -21.53 9.76
C GLU A 262 7.29 -20.16 10.39
N TRP A 263 7.10 -20.02 11.72
CA TRP A 263 7.47 -18.83 12.47
C TRP A 263 8.98 -18.54 12.39
N ASN A 264 9.81 -19.58 12.33
CA ASN A 264 11.26 -19.47 12.25
C ASN A 264 11.79 -19.14 10.84
N VAL A 265 10.94 -19.29 9.81
CA VAL A 265 11.30 -19.03 8.41
C VAL A 265 10.91 -17.59 8.00
N LYS A 266 9.92 -16.98 8.67
CA LYS A 266 9.45 -15.59 8.46
C LYS A 266 10.42 -14.50 9.00
N ASN A 267 11.71 -14.83 9.20
CA ASN A 267 12.64 -14.08 10.05
C ASN A 267 13.41 -12.92 9.38
N ASP A 268 13.39 -12.76 8.06
CA ASP A 268 14.35 -11.84 7.41
C ASP A 268 14.00 -10.34 7.50
N PHE A 269 12.73 -9.98 7.77
CA PHE A 269 12.30 -8.58 7.90
C PHE A 269 11.69 -8.24 9.27
N ARG A 270 11.40 -9.24 10.12
CA ARG A 270 10.71 -9.04 11.40
C ARG A 270 11.56 -8.44 12.52
N TRP A 271 12.85 -8.22 12.31
CA TRP A 271 13.66 -7.38 13.21
C TRP A 271 13.37 -5.88 13.06
N GLN A 272 12.67 -5.46 12.00
CA GLN A 272 12.27 -4.06 11.76
C GLN A 272 11.04 -3.66 12.61
N VAL A 273 10.24 -4.65 13.00
CA VAL A 273 8.99 -4.57 13.75
C VAL A 273 9.12 -4.10 15.21
N PRO A 274 10.13 -4.52 16.00
CA PRO A 274 10.21 -4.19 17.43
C PRO A 274 10.70 -2.77 17.72
N LEU A 275 11.34 -2.15 16.73
CA LEU A 275 11.97 -0.84 16.81
C LEU A 275 11.01 0.29 17.24
N VAL A 276 9.77 0.21 16.79
CA VAL A 276 8.77 1.26 17.00
C VAL A 276 8.11 1.19 18.37
N LYS A 277 8.09 0.03 19.04
CA LYS A 277 7.35 -0.13 20.30
C LYS A 277 8.09 0.35 21.55
N LYS A 278 9.43 0.41 21.56
CA LYS A 278 10.21 0.71 22.79
C LYS A 278 11.45 1.59 22.60
N GLY A 279 11.80 1.99 21.38
CA GLY A 279 13.07 2.69 21.13
C GLY A 279 14.31 1.88 21.54
N ARG A 280 14.13 0.57 21.77
CA ARG A 280 15.15 -0.39 22.13
C ARG A 280 14.90 -1.69 21.34
N PRO A 281 15.96 -2.32 20.84
CA PRO A 281 15.89 -3.61 20.17
C PRO A 281 15.46 -4.71 21.16
N LEU A 282 14.61 -5.65 20.72
CA LEU A 282 14.26 -6.88 21.49
C LEU A 282 15.40 -7.91 21.50
N ILE A 283 16.36 -7.78 20.59
CA ILE A 283 17.50 -8.67 20.43
C ILE A 283 18.70 -8.00 21.10
N GLU A 284 19.27 -8.65 22.11
CA GLU A 284 20.44 -8.16 22.85
C GLU A 284 21.63 -7.85 21.91
N ASP A 285 21.78 -8.62 20.83
CA ASP A 285 22.77 -8.43 19.76
C ASP A 285 22.22 -7.64 18.56
N SER A 286 22.07 -6.34 18.74
CA SER A 286 21.59 -5.44 17.67
C SER A 286 22.51 -4.23 17.49
N VAL A 287 22.57 -3.76 16.24
CA VAL A 287 23.43 -2.66 15.80
C VAL A 287 22.54 -1.52 15.35
N PHE A 288 22.85 -0.31 15.82
CA PHE A 288 22.23 0.93 15.33
C PHE A 288 23.14 1.57 14.28
N TYR A 289 22.71 1.60 13.03
CA TYR A 289 23.47 2.18 11.92
C TYR A 289 22.56 2.91 10.96
N ASN A 290 22.96 4.10 10.49
CA ASN A 290 22.16 4.94 9.59
C ASN A 290 20.70 5.13 10.04
N ARG A 291 20.48 5.33 11.34
CA ARG A 291 19.14 5.51 11.96
C ARG A 291 18.22 4.29 11.89
N VAL A 292 18.76 3.09 11.65
CA VAL A 292 18.02 1.83 11.66
C VAL A 292 18.69 0.89 12.67
N TYR A 293 17.91 0.30 13.57
CA TYR A 293 18.39 -0.83 14.37
C TYR A 293 18.16 -2.14 13.61
N MET A 294 19.12 -3.04 13.66
CA MET A 294 19.01 -4.35 13.04
C MET A 294 19.83 -5.39 13.81
N PRO A 295 19.52 -6.69 13.68
CA PRO A 295 20.32 -7.75 14.29
C PRO A 295 21.76 -7.68 13.79
N LYS A 296 22.72 -7.96 14.67
CA LYS A 296 24.14 -7.89 14.31
C LYS A 296 24.48 -8.77 13.10
N SER A 297 23.95 -10.00 13.05
CA SER A 297 24.12 -10.92 11.92
C SER A 297 23.61 -10.36 10.59
N TYR A 298 22.47 -9.66 10.62
CA TYR A 298 21.91 -9.01 9.44
C TYR A 298 22.75 -7.80 9.02
N TRP A 299 23.20 -6.98 9.98
CA TRP A 299 24.11 -5.87 9.72
C TRP A 299 25.42 -6.34 9.09
N GLU A 300 26.04 -7.40 9.63
CA GLU A 300 27.28 -7.98 9.09
C GLU A 300 27.08 -8.46 7.65
N SER A 301 25.98 -9.17 7.38
CA SER A 301 25.61 -9.61 6.02
C SER A 301 25.39 -8.43 5.06
N LEU A 302 24.65 -7.40 5.49
CA LEU A 302 24.39 -6.21 4.68
C LEU A 302 25.66 -5.41 4.42
N LYS A 303 26.51 -5.24 5.44
CA LYS A 303 27.79 -4.56 5.35
C LYS A 303 28.73 -5.27 4.38
N LEU A 304 28.86 -6.59 4.51
CA LEU A 304 29.70 -7.40 3.63
C LEU A 304 29.25 -7.31 2.16
N ARG A 305 27.94 -7.34 1.89
CA ARG A 305 27.38 -7.12 0.54
C ARG A 305 27.60 -5.69 0.04
N SER A 306 27.47 -4.69 0.92
CA SER A 306 27.70 -3.27 0.62
C SER A 306 29.16 -3.00 0.27
N ASP A 307 30.09 -3.48 1.10
CA ASP A 307 31.54 -3.31 0.92
C ASP A 307 32.01 -3.96 -0.39
N PHE A 308 31.42 -5.10 -0.77
CA PHE A 308 31.64 -5.73 -2.07
C PHE A 308 31.24 -4.81 -3.23
N LEU A 309 30.04 -4.22 -3.19
CA LEU A 309 29.60 -3.29 -4.24
C LEU A 309 30.49 -2.05 -4.30
N VAL A 310 30.88 -1.48 -3.16
CA VAL A 310 31.80 -0.33 -3.08
C VAL A 310 33.14 -0.70 -3.71
N LYS A 311 33.70 -1.86 -3.39
CA LYS A 311 34.97 -2.34 -3.97
C LYS A 311 34.86 -2.55 -5.48
N LYS A 312 33.74 -3.10 -5.96
CA LYS A 312 33.49 -3.30 -7.39
C LYS A 312 33.32 -1.97 -8.15
N ASN A 313 32.65 -1.00 -7.55
CA ASN A 313 32.42 0.30 -8.18
C ASN A 313 33.66 1.20 -8.20
N LYS A 314 34.61 1.02 -7.26
CA LYS A 314 35.87 1.82 -7.21
C LYS A 314 36.66 1.83 -8.53
N ASN A 315 36.50 0.80 -9.35
CA ASN A 315 37.23 0.65 -10.61
C ASN A 315 36.40 1.04 -11.85
N ASN A 316 35.12 1.42 -11.69
CA ASN A 316 34.24 1.77 -12.79
C ASN A 316 33.82 3.24 -12.69
N ILE A 317 34.29 4.05 -13.64
CA ILE A 317 34.04 5.50 -13.73
C ILE A 317 32.54 5.82 -14.02
N SER A 318 31.74 4.82 -14.40
CA SER A 318 30.35 4.99 -14.82
C SER A 318 29.31 4.59 -13.75
N ASP A 319 29.54 4.88 -12.46
CA ASP A 319 28.57 4.99 -11.35
C ASP A 319 27.45 3.93 -11.15
N ARG A 320 27.37 2.86 -11.93
CA ARG A 320 26.14 2.08 -12.03
C ARG A 320 26.46 0.61 -12.23
N ILE A 321 25.93 -0.22 -11.35
CA ILE A 321 26.06 -1.68 -11.33
C ILE A 321 24.65 -2.27 -11.44
N ILE A 322 24.46 -3.37 -12.18
CA ILE A 322 23.17 -4.08 -12.19
C ILE A 322 23.16 -5.10 -11.05
N PHE A 323 22.34 -4.86 -10.03
CA PHE A 323 22.15 -5.81 -8.94
C PHE A 323 20.69 -5.93 -8.51
N PHE A 324 20.37 -7.12 -8.01
CA PHE A 324 19.04 -7.56 -7.63
C PHE A 324 19.06 -7.99 -6.17
N THR A 325 18.40 -7.23 -5.29
CA THR A 325 18.34 -7.55 -3.86
C THR A 325 16.97 -7.23 -3.26
N PRO A 326 16.49 -8.03 -2.30
CA PRO A 326 15.38 -7.66 -1.41
C PRO A 326 15.65 -6.39 -0.60
N ASP A 327 16.92 -6.05 -0.38
CA ASP A 327 17.32 -4.90 0.44
C ASP A 327 17.40 -3.61 -0.39
N SER A 328 16.44 -3.43 -1.30
CA SER A 328 16.38 -2.39 -2.34
C SER A 328 16.49 -0.95 -1.80
N TYR A 329 16.14 -0.73 -0.53
CA TYR A 329 16.24 0.55 0.17
C TYR A 329 17.48 0.66 1.07
N LEU A 330 17.83 -0.41 1.78
CA LEU A 330 18.92 -0.40 2.75
C LEU A 330 20.27 -0.48 2.07
N LEU A 331 20.42 -1.35 1.08
CA LEU A 331 21.70 -1.55 0.43
C LEU A 331 22.21 -0.29 -0.29
N PRO A 332 21.41 0.45 -1.10
CA PRO A 332 21.88 1.72 -1.67
C PRO A 332 22.21 2.77 -0.62
N ARG A 333 21.51 2.77 0.52
CA ARG A 333 21.81 3.70 1.63
C ARG A 333 23.12 3.38 2.33
N PHE A 334 23.55 2.11 2.33
CA PHE A 334 24.78 1.66 2.97
C PHE A 334 25.98 1.76 2.02
N SER A 335 25.78 1.49 0.73
CA SER A 335 26.84 1.50 -0.29
C SER A 335 26.98 2.84 -1.02
N ASN A 336 25.95 3.69 -0.97
CA ASN A 336 25.77 4.85 -1.85
C ASN A 336 25.80 4.50 -3.34
N ILE A 337 25.43 3.25 -3.69
CA ILE A 337 25.37 2.75 -5.06
C ILE A 337 23.92 2.40 -5.39
N TYR A 338 23.41 3.01 -6.47
CA TYR A 338 22.07 2.77 -6.98
C TYR A 338 22.15 1.85 -8.21
N PRO A 339 21.23 0.88 -8.36
CA PRO A 339 21.34 -0.12 -9.40
C PRO A 339 21.01 0.46 -10.79
N TYR A 340 21.68 -0.03 -11.85
CA TYR A 340 21.42 0.33 -13.26
C TYR A 340 20.16 -0.36 -13.81
N GLN A 341 19.02 -0.16 -13.17
CA GLN A 341 17.76 -0.74 -13.64
C GLN A 341 16.65 0.30 -13.57
N ILE A 342 15.54 0.03 -14.25
CA ILE A 342 14.42 0.98 -14.33
C ILE A 342 13.84 1.24 -12.92
N PHE A 343 13.88 0.24 -12.03
CA PHE A 343 13.44 0.36 -10.64
C PHE A 343 14.47 -0.25 -9.70
N SER A 344 14.85 0.47 -8.65
CA SER A 344 15.75 -0.05 -7.60
C SER A 344 15.16 -1.27 -6.89
N ASP A 345 13.84 -1.35 -6.83
CA ASP A 345 13.09 -2.50 -6.32
C ASP A 345 12.28 -3.15 -7.46
N PRO A 346 12.61 -4.37 -7.89
CA PRO A 346 11.88 -5.04 -8.95
C PRO A 346 10.43 -5.39 -8.58
N VAL A 347 10.07 -5.50 -7.28
CA VAL A 347 8.69 -5.74 -6.81
C VAL A 347 7.79 -4.52 -7.08
N VAL A 348 8.39 -3.34 -7.29
CA VAL A 348 7.68 -2.11 -7.70
C VAL A 348 7.29 -2.16 -9.18
N SER A 349 7.81 -3.10 -9.98
CA SER A 349 7.48 -3.23 -11.40
C SER A 349 6.08 -3.81 -11.62
N LEU A 350 5.01 -3.15 -11.17
CA LEU A 350 3.61 -3.63 -11.09
C LEU A 350 3.01 -4.30 -12.37
N LYS A 351 3.68 -4.25 -13.52
CA LYS A 351 3.22 -4.78 -14.82
C LYS A 351 4.24 -5.69 -15.49
N LYS A 352 3.74 -6.71 -16.20
CA LYS A 352 4.55 -7.63 -17.02
C LYS A 352 5.30 -6.87 -18.12
N ALA A 353 4.68 -5.88 -18.74
CA ALA A 353 5.36 -5.05 -19.75
C ALA A 353 6.53 -4.23 -19.17
N ILE A 354 6.41 -3.78 -17.92
CA ILE A 354 7.47 -3.01 -17.24
C ILE A 354 8.59 -3.97 -16.83
N TYR A 355 8.23 -5.14 -16.31
CA TYR A 355 9.16 -6.23 -16.03
C TYR A 355 9.94 -6.64 -17.29
N LEU A 356 9.27 -6.90 -18.41
CA LEU A 356 9.93 -7.26 -19.67
C LEU A 356 10.87 -6.14 -20.13
N LYS A 357 10.46 -4.86 -20.04
CA LYS A 357 11.37 -3.74 -20.32
C LYS A 357 12.60 -3.70 -19.41
N MET A 358 12.46 -4.09 -18.14
CA MET A 358 13.59 -4.20 -17.21
C MET A 358 14.53 -5.33 -17.64
N ILE A 359 13.99 -6.51 -17.96
CA ILE A 359 14.76 -7.66 -18.47
C ILE A 359 15.46 -7.30 -19.78
N ASP A 360 14.74 -6.74 -20.76
CA ASP A 360 15.29 -6.28 -22.03
C ASP A 360 16.41 -5.25 -21.83
N ARG A 361 16.26 -4.34 -20.87
CA ARG A 361 17.30 -3.35 -20.56
C ARG A 361 18.56 -3.99 -20.00
N VAL A 362 18.43 -5.03 -19.18
CA VAL A 362 19.57 -5.78 -18.63
C VAL A 362 20.26 -6.57 -19.74
N ILE A 363 19.48 -7.31 -20.55
CA ILE A 363 19.99 -8.09 -21.69
C ILE A 363 20.75 -7.18 -22.67
N ASN A 364 20.17 -6.04 -23.04
CA ASN A 364 20.77 -5.10 -24.00
C ASN A 364 21.79 -4.13 -23.38
N SER A 365 22.11 -4.28 -22.10
CA SER A 365 23.14 -3.45 -21.46
C SER A 365 24.55 -3.88 -21.85
N SER A 366 25.51 -2.96 -21.75
CA SER A 366 26.94 -3.27 -21.95
C SER A 366 27.60 -3.92 -20.73
N PHE A 367 26.83 -4.33 -19.71
CA PHE A 367 27.39 -4.95 -18.52
C PHE A 367 27.67 -6.44 -18.75
N ASP A 368 28.88 -6.85 -18.41
CA ASP A 368 29.31 -8.27 -18.47
C ASP A 368 28.97 -9.03 -17.19
N GLU A 369 28.87 -8.35 -16.04
CA GLU A 369 28.55 -8.92 -14.74
C GLU A 369 27.24 -8.32 -14.20
N ILE A 370 26.33 -9.19 -13.75
CA ILE A 370 25.15 -8.83 -12.96
C ILE A 370 25.17 -9.59 -11.63
N TYR A 371 24.52 -9.03 -10.62
CA TYR A 371 24.63 -9.54 -9.25
C TYR A 371 23.26 -9.85 -8.66
N PHE A 372 23.07 -11.06 -8.17
CA PHE A 372 21.86 -11.45 -7.42
C PHE A 372 22.19 -11.70 -5.96
N ASP A 373 21.28 -11.33 -5.07
CA ASP A 373 21.39 -11.69 -3.66
C ASP A 373 21.43 -13.22 -3.49
N ALA A 374 22.44 -13.74 -2.79
CA ALA A 374 22.64 -15.18 -2.61
C ALA A 374 21.86 -15.79 -1.44
N ARG A 375 21.02 -15.02 -0.74
CA ARG A 375 20.17 -15.53 0.34
C ARG A 375 19.18 -16.58 -0.16
N ASP A 376 18.84 -17.54 0.71
CA ASP A 376 17.83 -18.56 0.42
C ASP A 376 16.46 -17.91 0.20
N GLU A 377 15.98 -18.03 -1.03
CA GLU A 377 14.73 -17.46 -1.50
C GLU A 377 13.51 -18.00 -0.77
N LYS A 378 13.60 -19.20 -0.17
CA LYS A 378 12.54 -19.78 0.66
C LYS A 378 12.25 -18.94 1.90
N ASN A 379 13.22 -18.14 2.34
CA ASN A 379 13.10 -17.27 3.51
C ASN A 379 12.60 -15.85 3.15
N LEU A 380 12.45 -15.55 1.86
CA LEU A 380 12.10 -14.23 1.33
C LEU A 380 10.67 -14.25 0.75
N ILE A 381 9.67 -14.06 1.62
CA ILE A 381 8.27 -13.93 1.20
C ILE A 381 8.15 -12.75 0.22
N TRP A 382 7.40 -12.93 -0.88
CA TRP A 382 7.22 -11.99 -2.01
C TRP A 382 8.43 -11.84 -2.95
N TYR A 383 9.63 -11.66 -2.40
CA TYR A 383 10.84 -11.42 -3.19
C TYR A 383 11.42 -12.70 -3.81
N GLY A 384 11.33 -13.85 -3.12
CA GLY A 384 11.93 -15.11 -3.57
C GLY A 384 11.40 -15.57 -4.93
N TRP A 385 10.07 -15.63 -5.10
CA TRP A 385 9.45 -16.03 -6.37
C TRP A 385 9.81 -15.10 -7.53
N MET A 386 9.85 -13.79 -7.29
CA MET A 386 10.21 -12.83 -8.31
C MET A 386 11.67 -12.96 -8.73
N PHE A 387 12.60 -13.09 -7.77
CA PHE A 387 14.01 -13.25 -8.10
C PHE A 387 14.31 -14.59 -8.79
N GLN A 388 13.53 -15.64 -8.53
CA GLN A 388 13.57 -16.89 -9.32
C GLN A 388 13.17 -16.64 -10.78
N MET A 389 12.10 -15.88 -11.02
CA MET A 389 11.68 -15.52 -12.37
C MET A 389 12.73 -14.66 -13.09
N VAL A 390 13.28 -13.65 -12.42
CA VAL A 390 14.34 -12.80 -13.00
C VAL A 390 15.55 -13.64 -13.37
N ARG A 391 15.98 -14.56 -12.50
CA ARG A 391 17.08 -15.50 -12.80
C ARG A 391 16.76 -16.38 -14.01
N LYS A 392 15.56 -16.95 -14.05
CA LYS A 392 15.10 -17.81 -15.16
C LYS A 392 15.06 -17.06 -16.49
N ASP A 393 14.57 -15.83 -16.48
CA ASP A 393 14.43 -15.05 -17.71
C ASP A 393 15.78 -14.49 -18.19
N LEU A 394 16.74 -14.29 -17.28
CA LEU A 394 18.11 -13.88 -17.62
C LEU A 394 19.08 -15.04 -17.85
N SER A 395 18.71 -16.29 -17.54
CA SER A 395 19.62 -17.44 -17.63
C SER A 395 20.01 -17.83 -19.05
N ASN A 396 19.29 -17.34 -20.06
CA ASN A 396 19.65 -17.54 -21.46
C ASN A 396 20.78 -16.61 -21.92
N ASP A 397 20.98 -15.48 -21.23
CA ASP A 397 21.97 -14.46 -21.59
C ASP A 397 23.10 -14.34 -20.56
N PHE A 398 22.87 -14.81 -19.33
CA PHE A 398 23.82 -14.78 -18.24
C PHE A 398 23.88 -16.13 -17.52
N GLU A 399 25.07 -16.56 -17.12
CA GLU A 399 25.29 -17.77 -16.33
C GLU A 399 25.88 -17.46 -14.95
N LYS A 400 25.45 -18.20 -13.93
CA LYS A 400 26.03 -18.09 -12.59
C LYS A 400 27.43 -18.68 -12.58
N VAL A 401 28.44 -17.85 -12.28
CA VAL A 401 29.84 -18.27 -12.26
C VAL A 401 30.32 -18.59 -10.86
N ARG A 402 29.95 -17.77 -9.88
CA ARG A 402 30.36 -17.97 -8.48
C ARG A 402 29.45 -17.26 -7.49
N VAL A 403 29.63 -17.58 -6.21
CA VAL A 403 29.05 -16.84 -5.09
C VAL A 403 30.20 -16.18 -4.31
N GLU A 404 30.11 -14.88 -4.08
CA GLU A 404 31.15 -14.10 -3.41
C GLU A 404 30.50 -13.01 -2.57
N SER A 405 30.90 -12.87 -1.31
CA SER A 405 30.43 -11.82 -0.40
C SER A 405 28.89 -11.66 -0.35
N GLY A 406 28.15 -12.77 -0.34
CA GLY A 406 26.68 -12.75 -0.32
C GLY A 406 26.00 -12.44 -1.66
N TRP A 407 26.76 -12.38 -2.76
CA TRP A 407 26.25 -12.19 -4.12
C TRP A 407 26.48 -13.42 -4.98
N GLU A 408 25.46 -13.84 -5.73
CA GLU A 408 25.65 -14.65 -6.92
C GLU A 408 26.11 -13.74 -8.06
N ILE A 409 27.28 -14.03 -8.60
CA ILE A 409 27.86 -13.29 -9.72
C ILE A 409 27.53 -14.05 -10.99
N TRP A 410 26.77 -13.39 -11.86
CA TRP A 410 26.37 -13.91 -13.14
C TRP A 410 27.10 -13.17 -14.25
N ARG A 411 27.66 -13.91 -15.22
CA ARG A 411 28.39 -13.36 -16.35
C ARG A 411 27.64 -13.58 -17.65
N ARG A 412 27.74 -12.61 -18.54
CA ARG A 412 27.17 -12.69 -19.87
C ARG A 412 27.75 -13.88 -20.63
N ILE A 413 26.87 -14.70 -21.21
CA ILE A 413 27.27 -15.82 -22.06
C ILE A 413 27.79 -15.24 -23.39
N PRO A 414 29.02 -15.59 -23.82
CA PRO A 414 29.53 -15.15 -25.11
C PRO A 414 28.60 -15.66 -26.23
N LYS A 415 28.07 -14.75 -27.05
CA LYS A 415 27.36 -15.16 -28.26
C LYS A 415 28.39 -15.75 -29.22
N LEU A 416 28.31 -17.06 -29.46
CA LEU A 416 29.00 -17.69 -30.59
C LEU A 416 28.41 -17.06 -31.85
N ASN A 417 29.22 -16.24 -32.54
CA ASN A 417 28.86 -15.67 -33.84
C ASN A 417 28.79 -16.75 -34.91
#